data_AF-A0A090KKR3-F1
#
_entry.id   AF-A0A090KKR3-F1
#
_cell.length_a   1.000
_cell.length_b   1.000
_cell.length_c   1.000
_cell.angle_alpha   90.00
_cell.angle_beta   90.00
_cell.angle_gamma   90.00
#
_symmetry.space_group_name_H-M   'P 1'
#
loop_
_entity.id
_entity.type
_entity.pdbx_description
1 polymer ?
#
loop_
_entity_poly.entity_id
_entity_poly.type
_entity_poly.pdbx_seq_one_letter_code
_entity_poly.pdbx_strand_id
1 'polypeptide(L)'
;MQIRDWIDGFRDRHRSRFPRDDWPDGYRDGWLDSLVLVHATEAEADAASVAMARGEPPRFAHDHVHELIVRIESARQATPPSPEADRDAAAAASRDCPYCSGAGLCTIYHRDYDGNPTITVGEKDAVARYAAHCVCDLGRWMRGHTEPEMLKRIPDLRRTLDGAVPWTWRDPTVPDGAEVDGATWRERAEWVRAMKESVVTRVSS
;
A
#
# COMPACT_ATOMS: atom_id res chain seq x y z
N MET A 1 5.15 -7.51 22.15
CA MET A 1 6.57 -7.18 22.42
C MET A 1 6.86 -5.85 21.75
N GLN A 2 7.36 -4.86 22.49
CA GLN A 2 7.60 -3.52 21.96
C GLN A 2 8.97 -3.47 21.26
N ILE A 3 9.15 -2.58 20.28
CA ILE A 3 10.42 -2.47 19.53
C ILE A 3 11.61 -2.15 20.44
N ARG A 4 11.36 -1.33 21.47
CA ARG A 4 12.36 -0.97 22.48
C ARG A 4 12.94 -2.17 23.24
N ASP A 5 12.22 -3.28 23.31
CA ASP A 5 12.62 -4.48 24.06
C ASP A 5 13.68 -5.30 23.32
N TRP A 6 13.76 -5.18 21.99
CA TRP A 6 14.62 -6.03 21.15
C TRP A 6 15.58 -5.27 20.22
N ILE A 7 15.39 -3.95 20.04
CA ILE A 7 16.14 -3.16 19.05
C ILE A 7 17.66 -3.24 19.23
N ASP A 8 18.15 -3.25 20.47
CA ASP A 8 19.59 -3.27 20.74
C ASP A 8 20.19 -4.63 20.35
N GLY A 9 19.55 -5.73 20.75
CA GLY A 9 19.97 -7.08 20.36
C GLY A 9 19.89 -7.31 18.84
N PHE A 10 18.88 -6.74 18.16
CA PHE A 10 18.80 -6.78 16.71
C PHE A 10 19.92 -5.98 16.04
N ARG A 11 20.22 -4.76 16.51
CA ARG A 11 21.29 -3.92 15.95
C ARG A 11 22.65 -4.59 16.06
N ASP A 12 22.94 -5.29 17.16
CA ASP A 12 24.18 -6.04 17.32
C ASP A 12 24.29 -7.18 16.31
N ARG A 13 23.20 -7.95 16.10
CA ARG A 13 23.15 -8.99 15.06
C ARG A 13 23.29 -8.40 13.66
N HIS A 14 22.63 -7.28 13.37
CA HIS A 14 22.70 -6.59 12.09
C HIS A 14 24.14 -6.12 11.81
N ARG A 15 24.78 -5.42 12.76
CA ARG A 15 26.18 -4.98 12.66
C ARG A 15 27.15 -6.14 12.46
N SER A 16 26.92 -7.26 13.14
CA SER A 16 27.74 -8.47 12.97
C SER A 16 27.65 -9.07 11.55
N ARG A 17 26.52 -8.91 10.86
CA ARG A 17 26.34 -9.33 9.45
C ARG A 17 27.03 -8.39 8.45
N PHE A 18 27.23 -7.13 8.85
CA PHE A 18 27.81 -6.07 8.04
C PHE A 18 28.92 -5.38 8.83
N PRO A 19 30.08 -6.03 9.02
CA PRO A 19 31.20 -5.46 9.76
C PRO A 19 31.73 -4.22 9.04
N ARG A 20 31.66 -3.07 9.72
CA ARG A 20 32.03 -1.75 9.19
C ARG A 20 32.53 -0.84 10.30
N ASP A 21 33.43 0.07 9.96
CA ASP A 21 33.98 1.05 10.92
C ASP A 21 33.15 2.34 10.99
N ASP A 22 32.28 2.60 10.00
CA ASP A 22 31.47 3.81 9.89
C ASP A 22 30.08 3.67 10.55
N TRP A 23 29.87 2.67 11.40
CA TRP A 23 28.62 2.55 12.15
C TRP A 23 28.45 3.76 13.06
N PRO A 24 27.41 4.60 12.87
CA PRO A 24 27.26 5.78 13.68
C PRO A 24 27.01 5.41 15.15
N ASP A 25 27.80 6.02 16.04
CA ASP A 25 27.52 6.07 17.47
C ASP A 25 26.24 6.87 17.70
N GLY A 26 25.35 6.38 18.57
CA GLY A 26 24.12 7.09 18.93
C GLY A 26 22.91 6.95 17.97
N TYR A 27 23.02 6.22 16.86
CA TYR A 27 21.91 6.05 15.89
C TYR A 27 20.76 5.14 16.32
N ARG A 28 20.65 4.84 17.61
CA ARG A 28 19.60 3.97 18.15
C ARG A 28 18.21 4.54 17.87
N ASP A 29 18.06 5.85 18.09
CA ASP A 29 16.76 6.51 18.04
C ASP A 29 16.23 6.59 16.60
N GLY A 30 17.09 6.88 15.62
CA GLY A 30 16.70 6.87 14.21
C GLY A 30 16.23 5.49 13.72
N TRP A 31 16.86 4.40 14.18
CA TRP A 31 16.41 3.04 13.88
C TRP A 31 15.09 2.70 14.57
N LEU A 32 14.97 3.05 15.85
CA LEU A 32 13.75 2.84 16.61
C LEU A 32 12.56 3.56 15.96
N ASP A 33 12.70 4.84 15.66
CA ASP A 33 11.64 5.65 15.06
C ASP A 33 11.22 5.11 13.69
N SER A 34 12.19 4.73 12.87
CA SER A 34 11.96 4.15 11.54
C SER A 34 11.20 2.82 11.61
N LEU A 35 11.58 1.94 12.53
CA LEU A 35 10.92 0.62 12.70
C LEU A 35 9.55 0.74 13.39
N VAL A 36 9.38 1.71 14.29
CA VAL A 36 8.07 2.06 14.88
C VAL A 36 7.13 2.57 13.81
N LEU A 37 7.60 3.47 12.93
CA LEU A 37 6.81 4.06 11.86
C LEU A 37 6.21 2.99 10.93
N VAL A 38 6.96 1.92 10.64
CA VAL A 38 6.49 0.82 9.78
C VAL A 38 5.92 -0.37 10.55
N HIS A 39 5.78 -0.24 11.87
CA HIS A 39 5.31 -1.31 12.77
C HIS A 39 6.04 -2.64 12.54
N ALA A 40 7.37 -2.61 12.42
CA ALA A 40 8.17 -3.81 12.20
C ALA A 40 8.17 -4.71 13.44
N THR A 41 8.06 -6.01 13.21
CA THR A 41 8.37 -7.04 14.23
C THR A 41 9.86 -7.39 14.21
N GLU A 42 10.38 -7.95 15.31
CA GLU A 42 11.77 -8.40 15.37
C GLU A 42 12.07 -9.45 14.28
N ALA A 43 11.13 -10.37 14.03
CA ALA A 43 11.28 -11.43 13.04
C ALA A 43 11.37 -10.87 11.61
N GLU A 44 10.55 -9.87 11.27
CA GLU A 44 10.61 -9.20 9.97
C GLU A 44 11.93 -8.45 9.78
N ALA A 45 12.37 -7.71 10.82
CA ALA A 45 13.63 -6.99 10.79
C ALA A 45 14.83 -7.94 10.62
N ASP A 46 14.84 -9.07 11.34
CA ASP A 46 15.91 -10.05 11.23
C ASP A 46 15.91 -10.74 9.85
N ALA A 47 14.74 -11.14 9.35
CA ALA A 47 14.59 -11.72 8.01
C ALA A 47 15.03 -10.75 6.91
N ALA A 48 14.65 -9.46 7.00
CA ALA A 48 15.07 -8.43 6.07
C ALA A 48 16.58 -8.19 6.12
N SER A 49 17.18 -8.18 7.32
CA SER A 49 18.63 -8.09 7.51
C SER A 49 19.38 -9.27 6.88
N VAL A 50 18.87 -10.50 7.05
CA VAL A 50 19.42 -11.71 6.42
C VAL A 50 19.29 -11.65 4.90
N ALA A 51 18.13 -11.22 4.39
CA ALA A 51 17.93 -11.04 2.96
C ALA A 51 18.90 -10.00 2.39
N MET A 52 19.13 -8.90 3.11
CA MET A 52 20.08 -7.84 2.75
C MET A 52 21.50 -8.39 2.61
N ALA A 53 21.92 -9.25 3.53
CA ALA A 53 23.24 -9.88 3.49
C ALA A 53 23.45 -10.83 2.29
N ARG A 54 22.35 -11.34 1.70
CA ARG A 54 22.40 -12.19 0.50
C ARG A 54 22.38 -11.39 -0.81
N GLY A 55 21.98 -10.10 -0.76
CA GLY A 55 21.92 -9.22 -1.92
C GLY A 55 23.13 -8.29 -1.99
N GLU A 56 22.93 -7.14 -2.62
CA GLU A 56 23.87 -6.02 -2.58
C GLU A 56 23.48 -5.09 -1.41
N PRO A 57 24.19 -5.12 -0.27
CA PRO A 57 23.88 -4.23 0.84
C PRO A 57 24.27 -2.78 0.51
N PRO A 58 23.63 -1.78 1.15
CA PRO A 58 23.97 -0.39 0.92
C PRO A 58 25.43 -0.08 1.23
N ARG A 59 25.99 0.87 0.48
CA ARG A 59 27.41 1.25 0.63
C ARG A 59 27.66 1.98 1.94
N PHE A 60 26.70 2.71 2.52
CA PHE A 60 26.90 3.53 3.70
C PHE A 60 26.01 3.10 4.86
N ALA A 61 26.53 3.11 6.08
CA ALA A 61 25.81 2.64 7.27
C ALA A 61 24.46 3.33 7.51
N HIS A 62 24.32 4.61 7.14
CA HIS A 62 23.07 5.35 7.30
C HIS A 62 21.95 4.88 6.35
N ASP A 63 22.29 4.26 5.21
CA ASP A 63 21.31 3.76 4.24
C ASP A 63 20.72 2.39 4.66
N HIS A 64 21.35 1.68 5.61
CA HIS A 64 20.92 0.33 6.01
C HIS A 64 19.51 0.31 6.58
N VAL A 65 19.10 1.30 7.38
CA VAL A 65 17.74 1.33 7.95
C VAL A 65 16.68 1.51 6.87
N HIS A 66 16.97 2.32 5.85
CA HIS A 66 16.08 2.54 4.73
C HIS A 66 15.92 1.28 3.89
N GLU A 67 17.03 0.66 3.49
CA GLU A 67 17.01 -0.61 2.75
C GLU A 67 16.35 -1.75 3.56
N LEU A 68 16.52 -1.75 4.89
CA LEU A 68 15.86 -2.71 5.76
C LEU A 68 14.33 -2.55 5.70
N ILE A 69 13.82 -1.32 5.78
CA ILE A 69 12.39 -1.03 5.64
C ILE A 69 11.88 -1.48 4.27
N VAL A 70 12.58 -1.11 3.19
CA VAL A 70 12.22 -1.52 1.82
C VAL A 70 12.07 -3.04 1.72
N ARG A 71 12.96 -3.81 2.35
CA ARG A 71 12.90 -5.27 2.36
C ARG A 71 11.79 -5.84 3.22
N ILE A 72 11.50 -5.25 4.38
CA ILE A 72 10.35 -5.63 5.21
C ILE A 72 9.06 -5.45 4.41
N GLU A 73 8.89 -4.29 3.78
CA GLU A 73 7.70 -3.99 2.98
C GLU A 73 7.59 -4.92 1.77
N SER A 74 8.71 -5.19 1.09
CA SER A 74 8.76 -6.13 -0.03
C SER A 74 8.38 -7.55 0.41
N ALA A 75 8.86 -8.02 1.57
CA ALA A 75 8.51 -9.34 2.10
C ALA A 75 7.04 -9.46 2.50
N ARG A 76 6.47 -8.41 3.11
CA ARG A 76 5.03 -8.30 3.40
C ARG A 76 4.19 -8.33 2.12
N GLN A 77 4.71 -7.80 1.01
CA GLN A 77 4.05 -7.84 -0.29
C GLN A 77 4.20 -9.20 -0.98
N ALA A 78 5.35 -9.84 -0.85
CA ALA A 78 5.65 -11.13 -1.47
C ALA A 78 4.91 -12.29 -0.80
N THR A 79 4.53 -12.16 0.48
CA THR A 79 3.68 -13.13 1.16
C THR A 79 2.27 -13.02 0.58
N PRO A 80 1.82 -13.96 -0.28
CA PRO A 80 0.42 -13.97 -0.68
C PRO A 80 -0.43 -14.15 0.57
N PRO A 81 -1.64 -13.56 0.63
CA PRO A 81 -2.59 -13.92 1.68
C PRO A 81 -2.70 -15.45 1.68
N SER A 82 -2.62 -16.07 2.86
CA SER A 82 -2.88 -17.50 2.96
C SER A 82 -4.22 -17.77 2.28
N PRO A 83 -4.35 -18.80 1.42
CA PRO A 83 -5.65 -19.16 0.84
C PRO A 83 -6.68 -19.54 1.92
N GLU A 84 -6.20 -19.83 3.13
CA GLU A 84 -7.01 -20.08 4.33
C GLU A 84 -7.22 -18.83 5.19
N ALA A 85 -6.69 -17.67 4.80
CA ALA A 85 -6.87 -16.43 5.54
C ALA A 85 -8.36 -16.09 5.55
N ASP A 86 -8.92 -16.03 6.75
CA ASP A 86 -10.30 -15.66 6.98
C ASP A 86 -10.57 -14.24 6.46
N ARG A 87 -11.49 -14.14 5.49
CA ARG A 87 -11.96 -12.88 4.92
C ARG A 87 -12.42 -11.92 6.02
N ASP A 88 -13.07 -12.43 7.06
CA ASP A 88 -13.64 -11.62 8.13
C ASP A 88 -12.52 -11.03 9.02
N ALA A 89 -11.45 -11.78 9.26
CA ALA A 89 -10.25 -11.27 9.93
C ALA A 89 -9.57 -10.17 9.10
N ALA A 90 -9.42 -10.37 7.79
CA ALA A 90 -8.86 -9.36 6.89
C ALA A 90 -9.71 -8.08 6.85
N ALA A 91 -11.04 -8.22 6.84
CA ALA A 91 -11.98 -7.12 6.90
C ALA A 91 -11.90 -6.36 8.23
N ALA A 92 -11.82 -7.09 9.35
CA ALA A 92 -11.67 -6.50 10.68
C ALA A 92 -10.36 -5.69 10.81
N ALA A 93 -9.23 -6.24 10.35
CA ALA A 93 -7.94 -5.57 10.35
C ALA A 93 -7.89 -4.33 9.44
N SER A 94 -8.73 -4.30 8.41
CA SER A 94 -8.73 -3.22 7.42
C SER A 94 -9.72 -2.09 7.71
N ARG A 95 -10.52 -2.19 8.79
CA ARG A 95 -11.63 -1.28 9.09
C ARG A 95 -11.24 0.20 9.00
N ASP A 96 -10.09 0.54 9.56
CA ASP A 96 -9.60 1.93 9.65
C ASP A 96 -8.55 2.25 8.58
N CYS A 97 -8.52 1.48 7.47
CA CYS A 97 -7.56 1.70 6.40
C CYS A 97 -7.74 3.11 5.80
N PRO A 98 -6.68 3.95 5.75
CA PRO A 98 -6.79 5.35 5.33
C PRO A 98 -7.12 5.54 3.85
N TYR A 99 -6.98 4.48 3.03
CA TYR A 99 -7.21 4.55 1.59
C TYR A 99 -8.59 4.03 1.17
N CYS A 100 -9.13 3.03 1.88
CA CYS A 100 -10.34 2.34 1.47
C CYS A 100 -11.41 2.23 2.56
N SER A 101 -11.14 2.69 3.79
CA SER A 101 -12.07 2.64 4.91
C SER A 101 -12.65 1.23 5.13
N GLY A 102 -11.81 0.20 5.00
CA GLY A 102 -12.22 -1.20 5.15
C GLY A 102 -12.91 -1.84 3.95
N ALA A 103 -13.05 -1.16 2.80
CA ALA A 103 -13.70 -1.74 1.63
C ALA A 103 -12.82 -2.72 0.83
N GLY A 104 -11.49 -2.70 1.01
CA GLY A 104 -10.54 -3.51 0.25
C GLY A 104 -10.32 -3.06 -1.21
N LEU A 105 -11.21 -2.22 -1.74
CA LEU A 105 -11.05 -1.50 -3.00
C LEU A 105 -11.04 0.01 -2.74
N CYS A 106 -10.25 0.74 -3.52
CA CYS A 106 -10.22 2.19 -3.51
C CYS A 106 -10.39 2.73 -4.94
N THR A 107 -10.69 4.02 -5.05
CA THR A 107 -10.70 4.69 -6.36
C THR A 107 -9.39 5.40 -6.55
N ILE A 108 -8.81 5.23 -7.73
CA ILE A 108 -7.66 5.97 -8.22
C ILE A 108 -8.09 6.85 -9.40
N TYR A 109 -7.35 7.91 -9.65
CA TYR A 109 -7.66 8.96 -10.59
C TYR A 109 -6.52 9.09 -11.59
N HIS A 110 -6.83 9.36 -12.85
CA HIS A 110 -5.76 9.73 -13.76
C HIS A 110 -5.17 11.07 -13.29
N ARG A 111 -3.86 11.26 -13.46
CA ARG A 111 -3.19 12.51 -13.03
C ARG A 111 -3.82 13.78 -13.63
N ASP A 112 -4.38 13.65 -14.83
CA ASP A 112 -5.01 14.72 -15.60
C ASP A 112 -6.55 14.76 -15.39
N TYR A 113 -7.07 14.09 -14.36
CA TYR A 113 -8.50 14.12 -14.03
C TYR A 113 -8.95 15.54 -13.67
N ASP A 114 -10.02 15.97 -14.31
CA ASP A 114 -10.56 17.33 -14.26
C ASP A 114 -12.00 17.37 -13.68
N GLY A 115 -12.47 16.26 -13.12
CA GLY A 115 -13.84 16.08 -12.64
C GLY A 115 -14.73 15.30 -13.61
N ASN A 116 -14.32 15.13 -14.87
CA ASN A 116 -15.10 14.41 -15.87
C ASN A 116 -14.85 12.90 -15.83
N PRO A 117 -15.85 12.05 -16.14
CA PRO A 117 -15.68 10.59 -16.13
C PRO A 117 -14.62 10.06 -17.12
N THR A 118 -14.34 10.83 -18.17
CA THR A 118 -13.39 10.52 -19.23
C THR A 118 -12.48 11.72 -19.47
N ILE A 119 -11.25 11.44 -19.88
CA ILE A 119 -10.24 12.42 -20.28
C ILE A 119 -9.68 12.03 -21.64
N THR A 120 -9.13 12.99 -22.37
CA THR A 120 -8.44 12.72 -23.64
C THR A 120 -6.94 12.62 -23.40
N VAL A 121 -6.36 11.45 -23.66
CA VAL A 121 -4.91 11.19 -23.56
C VAL A 121 -4.35 10.98 -24.96
N GLY A 122 -3.70 12.01 -25.50
CA GLY A 122 -3.30 12.04 -26.91
C GLY A 122 -4.53 12.16 -27.82
N GLU A 123 -4.77 11.16 -28.67
CA GLU A 123 -5.92 11.12 -29.60
C GLU A 123 -7.04 10.17 -29.13
N LYS A 124 -6.97 9.68 -27.89
CA LYS A 124 -7.91 8.66 -27.38
C LYS A 124 -8.56 9.11 -26.09
N ASP A 125 -9.85 8.80 -25.97
CA ASP A 125 -10.56 8.94 -24.71
C ASP A 125 -10.22 7.77 -23.78
N ALA A 126 -9.91 8.11 -22.54
CA ALA A 126 -9.58 7.19 -21.47
C ALA A 126 -10.51 7.42 -20.28
N VAL A 127 -10.75 6.35 -19.53
CA VAL A 127 -11.48 6.44 -18.26
C VAL A 127 -10.64 7.23 -17.26
N ALA A 128 -11.23 8.24 -16.63
CA ALA A 128 -10.48 9.16 -15.78
C ALA A 128 -10.41 8.71 -14.30
N ARG A 129 -11.24 7.75 -13.89
CA ARG A 129 -11.27 7.15 -12.54
C ARG A 129 -11.38 5.65 -12.62
N TYR A 130 -10.65 4.94 -11.77
CA TYR A 130 -10.60 3.48 -11.82
C TYR A 130 -10.63 2.85 -10.43
N ALA A 131 -11.11 1.62 -10.32
CA ALA A 131 -11.04 0.87 -9.07
C ALA A 131 -9.68 0.17 -8.94
N ALA A 132 -9.09 0.16 -7.75
CA ALA A 132 -7.84 -0.52 -7.47
C ALA A 132 -7.95 -1.38 -6.20
N HIS A 133 -7.27 -2.53 -6.18
CA HIS A 133 -7.07 -3.30 -4.96
C HIS A 133 -6.27 -2.46 -3.96
N CYS A 134 -6.80 -2.29 -2.76
CA CYS A 134 -6.14 -1.53 -1.72
C CYS A 134 -4.92 -2.31 -1.18
N VAL A 135 -3.99 -1.59 -0.56
CA VAL A 135 -2.78 -2.16 0.07
C VAL A 135 -3.01 -2.78 1.45
N CYS A 136 -4.22 -2.66 2.01
CA CYS A 136 -4.60 -3.27 3.29
C CYS A 136 -4.82 -4.78 3.18
N ASP A 137 -4.97 -5.45 4.33
CA ASP A 137 -5.14 -6.92 4.41
C ASP A 137 -6.35 -7.40 3.59
N LEU A 138 -7.50 -6.71 3.67
CA LEU A 138 -8.67 -7.06 2.87
C LEU A 138 -8.42 -6.85 1.37
N GLY A 139 -7.75 -5.77 0.99
CA GLY A 139 -7.44 -5.50 -0.41
C GLY A 139 -6.49 -6.55 -1.00
N ARG A 140 -5.49 -6.98 -0.22
CA ARG A 140 -4.60 -8.10 -0.58
C ARG A 140 -5.34 -9.42 -0.64
N TRP A 141 -6.20 -9.71 0.36
CA TRP A 141 -7.06 -10.90 0.36
C TRP A 141 -7.92 -10.95 -0.90
N MET A 142 -8.62 -9.86 -1.22
CA MET A 142 -9.45 -9.75 -2.42
C MET A 142 -8.63 -9.98 -3.68
N ARG A 143 -7.43 -9.39 -3.76
CA ARG A 143 -6.51 -9.58 -4.88
C ARG A 143 -6.07 -11.03 -5.03
N GLY A 144 -5.70 -11.71 -3.94
CA GLY A 144 -5.33 -13.13 -3.94
C GLY A 144 -6.46 -14.08 -4.32
N HIS A 145 -7.72 -13.66 -4.14
CA HIS A 145 -8.93 -14.40 -4.50
C HIS A 145 -9.62 -13.88 -5.76
N THR A 146 -8.98 -12.97 -6.51
CA THR A 146 -9.50 -12.45 -7.78
C THR A 146 -8.94 -13.29 -8.93
N GLU A 147 -9.79 -13.66 -9.89
CA GLU A 147 -9.38 -14.38 -11.10
C GLU A 147 -8.23 -13.68 -11.85
N PRO A 148 -7.21 -14.41 -12.36
CA PRO A 148 -6.05 -13.81 -13.01
C PRO A 148 -6.38 -12.85 -14.17
N GLU A 149 -7.43 -13.12 -14.95
CA GLU A 149 -7.85 -12.22 -16.03
C GLU A 149 -8.44 -10.90 -15.52
N MET A 150 -9.10 -10.92 -14.36
CA MET A 150 -9.58 -9.70 -13.70
C MET A 150 -8.44 -8.91 -13.08
N LEU A 151 -7.40 -9.58 -12.56
CA LEU A 151 -6.20 -8.93 -12.00
C LEU A 151 -5.43 -8.08 -13.03
N LYS A 152 -5.49 -8.44 -14.32
CA LYS A 152 -4.90 -7.64 -15.40
C LYS A 152 -5.65 -6.31 -15.62
N ARG A 153 -6.92 -6.26 -15.21
CA ARG A 153 -7.79 -5.09 -15.38
C ARG A 153 -7.77 -4.20 -14.15
N ILE A 154 -7.73 -4.78 -12.95
CA ILE A 154 -7.77 -4.04 -11.69
C ILE A 154 -6.33 -3.78 -11.18
N PRO A 155 -5.85 -2.53 -11.22
CA PRO A 155 -4.53 -2.19 -10.72
C PRO A 155 -4.41 -2.37 -9.21
N ASP A 156 -3.16 -2.48 -8.77
CA ASP A 156 -2.79 -2.48 -7.35
C ASP A 156 -2.52 -1.04 -6.91
N LEU A 157 -3.19 -0.58 -5.84
CA LEU A 157 -2.97 0.76 -5.27
C LEU A 157 -1.50 1.00 -4.92
N ARG A 158 -0.74 -0.03 -4.54
CA ARG A 158 0.70 0.12 -4.25
C ARG A 158 1.44 0.75 -5.42
N ARG A 159 1.20 0.27 -6.65
CA ARG A 159 1.85 0.82 -7.86
C ARG A 159 1.51 2.28 -8.08
N THR A 160 0.31 2.70 -7.71
CA THR A 160 -0.13 4.10 -7.74
C THR A 160 0.60 4.94 -6.69
N LEU A 161 0.72 4.43 -5.45
CA LEU A 161 1.45 5.10 -4.38
C LEU A 161 2.95 5.25 -4.68
N ASP A 162 3.54 4.24 -5.33
CA ASP A 162 4.96 4.23 -5.71
C ASP A 162 5.24 5.06 -6.99
N GLY A 163 4.21 5.67 -7.59
CA GLY A 163 4.35 6.45 -8.84
C GLY A 163 4.70 5.61 -10.07
N ALA A 164 4.54 4.29 -10.00
CA ALA A 164 4.89 3.35 -11.09
C ALA A 164 3.86 3.33 -12.23
N VAL A 165 2.74 4.03 -12.08
CA VAL A 165 1.65 4.15 -13.05
C VAL A 165 1.11 5.59 -13.05
N PRO A 166 0.51 6.10 -14.15
CA PRO A 166 0.04 7.48 -14.26
C PRO A 166 -1.29 7.75 -13.53
N TRP A 167 -1.49 7.06 -12.41
CA TRP A 167 -2.66 7.22 -11.55
C TRP A 167 -2.24 7.91 -10.25
N THR A 168 -3.20 8.55 -9.59
CA THR A 168 -3.08 9.14 -8.26
C THR A 168 -4.17 8.56 -7.37
N TRP A 169 -3.90 8.40 -6.08
CA TRP A 169 -4.92 7.90 -5.14
C TRP A 169 -5.83 9.03 -4.63
N ARG A 170 -5.32 10.27 -4.64
CA ARG A 170 -6.10 11.47 -4.37
C ARG A 170 -6.71 11.99 -5.66
N ASP A 171 -7.90 12.55 -5.52
CA ASP A 171 -8.56 13.30 -6.57
C ASP A 171 -7.77 14.60 -6.84
N PRO A 172 -7.15 14.77 -8.02
CA PRO A 172 -6.34 15.95 -8.33
C PRO A 172 -7.17 17.25 -8.44
N THR A 173 -8.49 17.17 -8.48
CA THR A 173 -9.37 18.35 -8.48
C THR A 173 -9.60 18.91 -7.07
N VAL A 174 -9.25 18.15 -6.04
CA VAL A 174 -9.37 18.56 -4.63
C VAL A 174 -8.06 19.23 -4.20
N PRO A 175 -8.09 20.49 -3.74
CA PRO A 175 -6.89 21.20 -3.29
C PRO A 175 -6.15 20.46 -2.17
N ASP A 176 -4.82 20.52 -2.19
CA ASP A 176 -4.00 19.96 -1.12
C ASP A 176 -4.37 20.58 0.24
N GLY A 177 -4.65 19.72 1.22
CA GLY A 177 -5.06 20.13 2.57
C GLY A 177 -6.55 20.38 2.73
N ALA A 178 -7.35 20.30 1.67
CA ALA A 178 -8.79 20.11 1.83
C ALA A 178 -9.01 18.77 2.54
N GLU A 179 -9.68 18.81 3.69
CA GLU A 179 -10.10 17.61 4.38
C GLU A 179 -11.00 16.84 3.42
N VAL A 180 -10.52 15.68 2.97
CA VAL A 180 -11.31 14.79 2.12
C VAL A 180 -12.35 14.21 3.06
N ASP A 181 -13.45 14.93 3.22
CA ASP A 181 -14.50 14.56 4.15
C ASP A 181 -14.89 13.10 3.85
N GLY A 182 -14.75 12.23 4.84
CA GLY A 182 -15.14 10.82 4.75
C GLY A 182 -16.61 10.65 4.36
N ALA A 183 -17.38 11.74 4.33
CA ALA A 183 -18.72 11.91 3.78
C ALA A 183 -18.92 11.39 2.33
N THR A 184 -17.87 11.26 1.51
CA THR A 184 -18.03 10.78 0.12
C THR A 184 -18.51 9.33 -0.01
N TRP A 185 -18.49 8.51 1.06
CA TRP A 185 -19.01 7.13 0.98
C TRP A 185 -20.53 7.03 0.98
N ARG A 186 -21.27 7.93 1.65
CA ARG A 186 -22.75 7.96 1.53
C ARG A 186 -23.15 8.39 0.12
N GLU A 187 -22.48 9.39 -0.43
CA GLU A 187 -22.67 9.85 -1.80
C GLU A 187 -22.23 8.78 -2.83
N ARG A 188 -21.18 8.00 -2.55
CA ARG A 188 -20.80 6.82 -3.36
C ARG A 188 -21.80 5.68 -3.27
N ALA A 189 -22.39 5.41 -2.11
CA ALA A 189 -23.43 4.39 -1.96
C ALA A 189 -24.67 4.77 -2.78
N GLU A 190 -25.03 6.05 -2.76
CA GLU A 190 -26.10 6.61 -3.59
C GLU A 190 -25.74 6.57 -5.08
N TRP A 191 -24.50 6.87 -5.46
CA TRP A 191 -24.02 6.77 -6.85
C TRP A 191 -23.99 5.33 -7.37
N VAL A 192 -23.51 4.37 -6.58
CA VAL A 192 -23.54 2.93 -6.92
C VAL A 192 -24.98 2.44 -7.06
N ARG A 193 -25.89 2.91 -6.20
CA ARG A 193 -27.32 2.62 -6.31
C ARG A 193 -27.91 3.21 -7.61
N ALA A 194 -27.62 4.48 -7.91
CA ALA A 194 -28.08 5.14 -9.14
C ALA A 194 -27.54 4.46 -10.42
N MET A 195 -26.28 4.00 -10.40
CA MET A 195 -25.73 3.23 -11.51
C MET A 195 -26.47 1.90 -11.73
N LYS A 196 -26.75 1.15 -10.66
CA LYS A 196 -27.53 -0.10 -10.76
C LYS A 196 -28.92 0.15 -11.35
N GLU A 197 -29.59 1.21 -10.93
CA GLU A 197 -30.90 1.60 -11.46
C GLU A 197 -30.85 2.03 -12.94
N SER A 198 -29.76 2.69 -13.38
CA SER A 198 -29.55 3.12 -14.78
C SER A 198 -29.21 1.98 -15.76
N VAL A 199 -28.54 0.93 -15.29
CA VAL A 199 -28.21 -0.25 -16.12
C VAL A 199 -29.46 -1.11 -16.33
N VAL A 200 -30.32 -1.23 -15.32
CA VAL A 200 -31.58 -1.99 -15.41
C VAL A 200 -32.56 -1.37 -16.42
N THR A 201 -32.58 -0.03 -16.53
CA THR A 201 -33.45 0.69 -17.47
C THR A 201 -33.02 0.53 -18.93
N ARG A 202 -31.72 0.35 -19.22
CA ARG A 202 -31.21 0.17 -20.59
C ARG A 202 -31.36 -1.24 -21.16
N VAL A 203 -31.57 -2.25 -20.31
CA VAL A 203 -31.76 -3.65 -20.75
C VAL A 203 -33.25 -3.96 -21.03
N SER A 204 -34.16 -3.07 -20.60
CA SER A 204 -35.60 -3.23 -20.75
C SER A 204 -36.21 -2.38 -21.89
N SER A 205 -35.37 -1.80 -22.76
CA SER A 205 -35.77 -0.94 -23.89
C SER A 205 -35.36 -1.57 -25.22
#